data_AF-A0A9X0FKA4-F1
#
_entry.id   AF-A0A9X0FKA4-F1
#
_cell.length_a   1.000
_cell.length_b   1.000
_cell.length_c   1.000
_cell.angle_alpha   90.00
_cell.angle_beta   90.00
_cell.angle_gamma   90.00
#
_symmetry.space_group_name_H-M   'P 1'
#
loop_
_entity.id
_entity.type
_entity.pdbx_description
1 polymer ?
#
loop_
_entity_poly.entity_id
_entity_poly.type
_entity_poly.pdbx_seq_one_letter_code
_entity_poly.pdbx_strand_id
1 'polypeptide(L)'
;MRIRILGLAVAAAFLLSGCSSTPPQQPEVAPPAVGSTASSPAAEAVAPSSTQSAEQSVEPLRNSGQDWADEKIQMWVDNSGIKSTKGFLYPYNLMTGWTSPKPGVIDIKLANDMVFNKDGMQESYQGPTDELRFMGLIMFESIGKDSPELETITFSTENNKYSGTYTRALTGADPEDREAWAQEKYVQWLNSMNDTYESFCKAEITSLKIYRQCIPSDPHAYIDKVESPAPGELVVTLEDGPWMDGTYDLPASGFVSSNMMIRINEKNDGLQPLEKLTVTARGGEDTSVEEYDESING
;
A
#
# COMPACT_ATOMS: atom_id res chain seq x y z
N MET A 1 46.31 -19.76 -21.36
CA MET A 1 46.26 -19.52 -22.82
C MET A 1 45.61 -20.71 -23.51
N ARG A 2 44.31 -20.62 -23.84
CA ARG A 2 43.66 -21.21 -25.03
C ARG A 2 42.16 -20.89 -24.98
N ILE A 3 41.83 -19.93 -25.81
CA ILE A 3 40.49 -19.47 -26.19
C ILE A 3 39.78 -20.58 -26.96
N ARG A 4 38.48 -20.79 -26.70
CA ARG A 4 37.52 -21.19 -27.72
C ARG A 4 36.20 -20.45 -27.50
N ILE A 5 36.12 -19.31 -28.17
CA ILE A 5 34.89 -18.65 -28.59
C ILE A 5 34.28 -19.55 -29.67
N LEU A 6 33.04 -20.00 -29.48
CA LEU A 6 32.16 -20.37 -30.60
C LEU A 6 30.90 -19.51 -30.47
N GLY A 7 30.85 -18.49 -31.31
CA GLY A 7 29.61 -17.82 -31.65
C GLY A 7 28.82 -18.68 -32.62
N LEU A 8 27.51 -18.68 -32.45
CA LEU A 8 26.56 -19.04 -33.50
C LEU A 8 25.41 -18.05 -33.40
N ALA A 9 25.53 -17.00 -34.23
CA ALA A 9 24.42 -16.17 -34.63
C ALA A 9 23.58 -16.96 -35.65
N VAL A 10 22.27 -17.05 -35.43
CA VAL A 10 21.31 -17.37 -36.49
C VAL A 10 20.33 -16.23 -36.58
N ALA A 11 20.29 -15.65 -37.78
CA ALA A 11 19.47 -14.52 -38.16
C ALA A 11 18.04 -14.97 -38.51
N ALA A 12 17.11 -14.10 -38.12
CA ALA A 12 15.83 -13.73 -38.72
C ALA A 12 15.19 -14.62 -39.81
N ALA A 13 13.90 -14.92 -39.60
CA ALA A 13 12.91 -14.91 -40.67
C ALA A 13 11.59 -14.32 -40.13
N PHE A 14 11.30 -13.08 -40.54
CA PHE A 14 9.97 -12.49 -40.56
C PHE A 14 9.11 -13.25 -41.57
N LEU A 15 7.92 -13.70 -41.16
CA LEU A 15 6.79 -13.84 -42.08
C LEU A 15 5.54 -13.26 -41.44
N LEU A 16 5.16 -12.09 -41.98
CA LEU A 16 3.86 -11.48 -41.87
C LEU A 16 2.84 -12.33 -42.62
N SER A 17 1.74 -12.68 -41.97
CA SER A 17 0.48 -12.98 -42.63
C SER A 17 -0.64 -12.32 -41.84
N GLY A 18 -1.08 -11.16 -42.32
CA GLY A 18 -2.29 -10.51 -41.87
C GLY A 18 -3.52 -11.18 -42.48
N CYS A 19 -4.59 -11.27 -41.69
CA CYS A 19 -5.95 -11.26 -42.20
C CYS A 19 -6.76 -10.30 -41.33
N SER A 20 -7.11 -9.19 -41.95
CA SER A 20 -8.02 -8.16 -41.49
C SER A 20 -9.47 -8.68 -41.52
N SER A 21 -10.27 -8.39 -40.49
CA SER A 21 -11.72 -8.26 -40.65
C SER A 21 -12.36 -7.47 -39.49
N THR A 22 -12.78 -6.25 -39.82
CA THR A 22 -13.71 -5.35 -39.10
C THR A 22 -14.59 -4.72 -40.19
N PRO A 23 -15.87 -4.30 -39.99
CA PRO A 23 -16.88 -4.56 -38.95
C PRO A 23 -18.25 -5.01 -39.57
N PRO A 24 -19.38 -4.93 -38.82
CA PRO A 24 -20.29 -3.81 -39.10
C PRO A 24 -20.69 -2.96 -37.87
N GLN A 25 -20.63 -1.64 -38.04
CA GLN A 25 -21.47 -0.61 -37.40
C GLN A 25 -22.96 -0.95 -37.61
N GLN A 26 -23.98 -0.63 -36.80
CA GLN A 26 -24.37 0.50 -35.92
C GLN A 26 -25.67 0.01 -35.18
N PRO A 27 -26.43 0.75 -34.32
CA PRO A 27 -26.36 2.19 -34.06
C PRO A 27 -26.27 2.64 -32.60
N GLU A 28 -25.58 3.76 -32.49
CA GLU A 28 -25.60 4.78 -31.45
C GLU A 28 -27.04 5.21 -31.10
N VAL A 29 -27.40 5.11 -29.82
CA VAL A 29 -28.60 5.75 -29.26
C VAL A 29 -28.13 6.98 -28.49
N ALA A 30 -28.47 8.14 -29.02
CA ALA A 30 -28.19 9.44 -28.42
C ALA A 30 -28.95 9.63 -27.09
N PRO A 31 -28.36 10.35 -26.11
CA PRO A 31 -29.07 10.77 -24.91
C PRO A 31 -30.03 11.93 -25.23
N PRO A 32 -31.22 11.99 -24.63
CA PRO A 32 -32.06 13.18 -24.76
C PRO A 32 -31.51 14.34 -23.94
N ALA A 33 -31.79 15.53 -24.48
CA ALA A 33 -31.13 16.80 -24.24
C ALA A 33 -31.49 17.50 -22.92
N VAL A 34 -30.56 18.39 -22.55
CA VAL A 34 -30.69 19.45 -21.56
C VAL A 34 -31.87 20.37 -21.92
N GLY A 35 -32.87 20.42 -21.04
CA GLY A 35 -33.93 21.41 -21.06
C GLY A 35 -33.64 22.51 -20.03
N SER A 36 -32.97 23.57 -20.47
CA SER A 36 -32.96 24.87 -19.77
C SER A 36 -34.29 25.57 -20.02
N THR A 37 -35.06 25.81 -18.97
CA THR A 37 -36.08 26.87 -18.96
C THR A 37 -35.89 27.72 -17.72
N ALA A 38 -35.54 28.98 -17.97
CA ALA A 38 -35.57 30.05 -17.00
C ALA A 38 -37.01 30.37 -16.62
N SER A 39 -37.24 30.72 -15.36
CA SER A 39 -38.25 31.72 -14.96
C SER A 39 -37.94 32.21 -13.56
N SER A 40 -37.56 33.49 -13.48
CA SER A 40 -37.54 34.32 -12.28
C SER A 40 -38.98 34.70 -11.89
N PRO A 41 -39.25 35.07 -10.63
CA PRO A 41 -39.34 36.50 -10.37
C PRO A 41 -38.69 36.98 -9.05
N ALA A 42 -38.40 38.29 -9.05
CA ALA A 42 -38.05 39.19 -7.93
C ALA A 42 -39.05 39.10 -6.76
N ALA A 43 -38.83 39.59 -5.54
CA ALA A 43 -37.95 40.60 -4.92
C ALA A 43 -37.69 40.13 -3.45
N GLU A 44 -36.83 40.68 -2.59
CA GLU A 44 -36.77 42.07 -2.10
C GLU A 44 -35.60 42.16 -1.11
N ALA A 45 -34.95 43.33 -1.06
CA ALA A 45 -33.74 43.59 -0.29
C ALA A 45 -34.03 44.01 1.16
N VAL A 46 -33.25 43.52 2.14
CA VAL A 46 -32.91 44.27 3.36
C VAL A 46 -31.53 43.84 3.89
N ALA A 47 -30.62 44.80 4.02
CA ALA A 47 -29.48 44.80 4.95
C ALA A 47 -29.28 46.27 5.40
N PRO A 48 -28.51 46.58 6.47
CA PRO A 48 -27.83 45.72 7.44
C PRO A 48 -28.20 46.07 8.90
N SER A 49 -27.74 45.27 9.87
CA SER A 49 -27.53 45.77 11.23
C SER A 49 -26.22 45.24 11.78
N SER A 50 -25.31 46.19 11.93
CA SER A 50 -24.02 46.12 12.57
C SER A 50 -24.17 46.02 14.09
N THR A 51 -23.63 44.96 14.68
CA THR A 51 -23.17 45.03 16.08
C THR A 51 -21.97 44.12 16.29
N GLN A 52 -20.88 44.78 16.70
CA GLN A 52 -19.80 44.31 17.56
C GLN A 52 -18.79 43.30 17.01
N SER A 53 -17.64 43.86 16.62
CA SER A 53 -16.32 43.26 16.81
C SER A 53 -16.18 42.70 18.23
N ALA A 54 -16.08 41.38 18.33
CA ALA A 54 -15.26 40.74 19.33
C ALA A 54 -14.05 40.16 18.58
N GLU A 55 -12.89 40.79 18.73
CA GLU A 55 -11.61 40.12 18.49
C GLU A 55 -11.49 38.99 19.52
N GLN A 56 -12.12 37.86 19.23
CA GLN A 56 -11.69 36.59 19.79
C GLN A 56 -10.44 36.20 19.00
N SER A 57 -9.30 36.34 19.65
CA SER A 57 -8.09 35.58 19.31
C SER A 57 -8.49 34.10 19.26
N VAL A 58 -8.73 33.60 18.05
CA VAL A 58 -8.96 32.18 17.80
C VAL A 58 -7.60 31.50 17.98
N GLU A 59 -7.33 30.98 19.18
CA GLU A 59 -6.49 29.79 19.25
C GLU A 59 -7.11 28.78 18.29
N PRO A 60 -6.35 28.18 17.35
CA PRO A 60 -6.92 27.19 16.46
C PRO A 60 -7.56 26.12 17.32
N LEU A 61 -8.83 25.78 17.03
CA LEU A 61 -9.44 24.58 17.58
C LEU A 61 -8.49 23.42 17.29
N ARG A 62 -7.70 23.01 18.29
CA ARG A 62 -6.95 21.75 18.23
C ARG A 62 -8.01 20.67 18.09
N ASN A 63 -8.10 20.11 16.90
CA ASN A 63 -8.94 18.95 16.66
C ASN A 63 -8.31 17.76 17.41
N SER A 64 -9.11 16.81 17.87
CA SER A 64 -8.62 15.62 18.57
C SER A 64 -7.56 14.84 17.76
N GLY A 65 -7.55 15.00 16.43
CA GLY A 65 -6.50 14.48 15.56
C GLY A 65 -5.13 15.09 15.85
N GLN A 66 -5.01 16.42 15.94
CA GLN A 66 -3.72 17.07 16.15
C GLN A 66 -3.10 16.71 17.51
N ASP A 67 -3.87 16.71 18.59
CA ASP A 67 -3.35 16.33 19.92
C ASP A 67 -2.87 14.87 19.92
N TRP A 68 -3.62 13.98 19.26
CA TRP A 68 -3.21 12.59 19.06
C TRP A 68 -1.92 12.49 18.22
N ALA A 69 -1.79 13.26 17.14
CA ALA A 69 -0.56 13.24 16.33
C ALA A 69 0.65 13.80 17.08
N ASP A 70 0.48 14.87 17.87
CA ASP A 70 1.51 15.41 18.75
C ASP A 70 2.00 14.32 19.73
N GLU A 71 1.07 13.57 20.32
CA GLU A 71 1.37 12.42 21.20
C GLU A 71 2.18 11.33 20.46
N LYS A 72 1.77 10.93 19.25
CA LYS A 72 2.45 9.88 18.47
C LYS A 72 3.84 10.30 18.00
N ILE A 73 4.02 11.56 17.63
CA ILE A 73 5.35 12.09 17.30
C ILE A 73 6.24 12.11 18.55
N GLN A 74 5.70 12.45 19.72
CA GLN A 74 6.45 12.38 20.97
C GLN A 74 6.82 10.94 21.34
N MET A 75 5.90 9.99 21.17
CA MET A 75 6.15 8.57 21.37
C MET A 75 7.30 8.08 20.49
N TRP A 76 7.33 8.46 19.21
CA TRP A 76 8.42 8.10 18.32
C TRP A 76 9.77 8.70 18.74
N VAL A 77 9.76 9.96 19.19
CA VAL A 77 10.94 10.66 19.76
C VAL A 77 11.46 9.91 20.99
N ASP A 78 10.56 9.51 21.89
CA ASP A 78 10.89 8.79 23.13
C ASP A 78 11.45 7.39 22.84
N ASN A 79 10.79 6.63 21.94
CA ASN A 79 11.25 5.30 21.50
C ASN A 79 12.62 5.35 20.81
N SER A 80 12.94 6.48 20.18
CA SER A 80 14.24 6.73 19.54
C SER A 80 15.32 7.24 20.50
N GLY A 81 14.97 7.55 21.76
CA GLY A 81 15.92 8.07 22.76
C GLY A 81 16.49 9.47 22.44
N ILE A 82 15.79 10.25 21.61
CA ILE A 82 16.20 11.60 21.20
C ILE A 82 15.36 12.68 21.89
N LYS A 83 15.82 13.94 21.85
CA LYS A 83 15.15 15.05 22.58
C LYS A 83 14.05 15.76 21.79
N SER A 84 14.07 15.63 20.47
CA SER A 84 13.11 16.25 19.56
C SER A 84 13.27 15.66 18.16
N THR A 85 12.32 15.97 17.27
CA THR A 85 12.36 15.56 15.86
C THR A 85 13.61 16.04 15.11
N LYS A 86 14.28 17.11 15.58
CA LYS A 86 15.56 17.56 15.02
C LYS A 86 16.74 16.65 15.35
N GLY A 87 16.59 15.76 16.33
CA GLY A 87 17.59 14.77 16.72
C GLY A 87 17.59 13.49 15.90
N PHE A 88 16.60 13.27 15.03
CA PHE A 88 16.58 12.10 14.16
C PHE A 88 17.77 12.10 13.19
N LEU A 89 18.06 10.95 12.60
CA LEU A 89 18.95 10.90 11.45
C LEU A 89 18.26 11.44 10.20
N TYR A 90 19.06 11.82 9.21
CA TYR A 90 18.55 12.09 7.87
C TYR A 90 17.83 10.85 7.32
N PRO A 91 16.68 10.98 6.63
CA PRO A 91 15.98 12.23 6.26
C PRO A 91 14.98 12.76 7.29
N TYR A 92 14.69 12.04 8.37
CA TYR A 92 13.64 12.39 9.34
C TYR A 92 13.91 13.70 10.10
N ASN A 93 15.17 14.11 10.26
CA ASN A 93 15.49 15.42 10.85
C ASN A 93 15.01 16.63 10.02
N LEU A 94 14.63 16.40 8.76
CA LEU A 94 14.04 17.39 7.88
C LEU A 94 12.55 17.64 8.13
N MET A 95 11.92 16.96 9.09
CA MET A 95 10.55 17.26 9.48
C MET A 95 10.38 18.74 9.84
N THR A 96 9.45 19.42 9.15
CA THR A 96 9.10 20.83 9.38
C THR A 96 7.76 21.00 10.08
N GLY A 97 6.91 19.98 10.04
CA GLY A 97 5.67 19.92 10.81
C GLY A 97 4.89 18.63 10.54
N TRP A 98 3.81 18.44 11.28
CA TRP A 98 2.86 17.35 11.09
C TRP A 98 1.44 17.81 11.39
N THR A 99 0.47 17.17 10.76
CA THR A 99 -0.95 17.41 10.97
C THR A 99 -1.72 16.11 11.06
N SER A 100 -2.90 16.15 11.66
CA SER A 100 -3.81 15.02 11.64
C SER A 100 -5.27 15.46 11.54
N PRO A 101 -6.03 14.94 10.56
CA PRO A 101 -7.46 15.23 10.45
C PRO A 101 -8.29 14.47 11.51
N LYS A 102 -7.83 13.29 11.93
CA LYS A 102 -8.48 12.40 12.91
C LYS A 102 -7.43 11.47 13.53
N PRO A 103 -7.65 10.95 14.75
CA PRO A 103 -6.86 9.86 15.28
C PRO A 103 -6.73 8.71 14.28
N GLY A 104 -5.54 8.14 14.20
CA GLY A 104 -5.17 7.08 13.27
C GLY A 104 -4.49 7.54 11.97
N VAL A 105 -4.49 8.84 11.66
CA VAL A 105 -3.87 9.38 10.43
C VAL A 105 -2.88 10.48 10.77
N ILE A 106 -1.63 10.34 10.33
CA ILE A 106 -0.57 11.36 10.50
C ILE A 106 -0.03 11.77 9.13
N ASP A 107 -0.07 13.08 8.85
CA ASP A 107 0.56 13.68 7.68
C ASP A 107 1.79 14.49 8.11
N ILE A 108 2.97 14.12 7.62
CA ILE A 108 4.25 14.72 7.99
C ILE A 108 4.84 15.47 6.80
N LYS A 109 5.32 16.70 7.07
CA LYS A 109 5.97 17.57 6.08
C LYS A 109 7.49 17.56 6.27
N LEU A 110 8.19 17.37 5.15
CA LEU A 110 9.64 17.45 5.04
C LEU A 110 10.04 18.68 4.24
N ALA A 111 11.16 19.28 4.62
CA ALA A 111 11.76 20.38 3.88
C ALA A 111 11.99 20.02 2.39
N ASN A 112 11.77 20.99 1.50
CA ASN A 112 11.88 20.78 0.05
C ASN A 112 13.31 20.51 -0.45
N ASP A 113 14.32 20.71 0.40
CA ASP A 113 15.73 20.48 0.11
C ASP A 113 16.19 19.03 0.41
N MET A 114 15.26 18.14 0.75
CA MET A 114 15.51 16.70 0.80
C MET A 114 16.13 16.19 -0.51
N VAL A 115 17.23 15.47 -0.38
CA VAL A 115 17.92 14.76 -1.45
C VAL A 115 17.50 13.29 -1.40
N PHE A 116 16.70 12.86 -2.36
CA PHE A 116 16.29 11.46 -2.49
C PHE A 116 17.46 10.56 -2.92
N ASN A 117 17.42 9.30 -2.51
CA ASN A 117 18.45 8.28 -2.74
C ASN A 117 19.86 8.73 -2.32
N LYS A 118 19.96 9.40 -1.16
CA LYS A 118 21.23 10.01 -0.72
C LYS A 118 22.33 8.98 -0.45
N ASP A 119 21.97 7.79 0.02
CA ASP A 119 22.89 6.69 0.30
C ASP A 119 23.19 5.83 -0.95
N GLY A 120 22.44 6.01 -2.04
CA GLY A 120 22.57 5.25 -3.27
C GLY A 120 22.06 3.81 -3.17
N MET A 121 21.27 3.48 -2.14
CA MET A 121 20.79 2.13 -1.88
C MET A 121 19.48 1.81 -2.60
N GLN A 122 18.78 2.81 -3.15
CA GLN A 122 17.54 2.54 -3.89
C GLN A 122 17.82 1.81 -5.21
N GLU A 123 16.95 0.86 -5.50
CA GLU A 123 16.93 0.17 -6.79
C GLU A 123 16.58 1.15 -7.92
N SER A 124 17.04 0.85 -9.13
CA SER A 124 16.85 1.74 -10.30
C SER A 124 15.40 2.04 -10.68
N TYR A 125 14.45 1.21 -10.23
CA TYR A 125 13.02 1.39 -10.46
C TYR A 125 12.32 2.14 -9.31
N GLN A 126 12.96 2.29 -8.16
CA GLN A 126 12.41 3.01 -7.02
C GLN A 126 12.60 4.52 -7.19
N GLY A 127 11.72 5.29 -6.55
CA GLY A 127 11.76 6.74 -6.61
C GLY A 127 11.45 7.42 -5.28
N PRO A 128 11.24 8.76 -5.32
CA PRO A 128 10.92 9.56 -4.15
C PRO A 128 9.72 9.06 -3.35
N THR A 129 8.67 8.58 -4.03
CA THR A 129 7.47 8.04 -3.37
C THR A 129 7.77 6.80 -2.55
N ASP A 130 8.64 5.91 -3.03
CA ASP A 130 9.02 4.70 -2.30
C ASP A 130 9.85 5.04 -1.05
N GLU A 131 10.77 6.01 -1.17
CA GLU A 131 11.55 6.47 -0.01
C GLU A 131 10.65 7.03 1.09
N LEU A 132 9.67 7.87 0.72
CA LEU A 132 8.73 8.48 1.66
C LEU A 132 7.76 7.44 2.26
N ARG A 133 7.36 6.43 1.49
CA ARG A 133 6.57 5.30 2.00
C ARG A 133 7.38 4.49 3.01
N PHE A 134 8.64 4.18 2.70
CA PHE A 134 9.54 3.47 3.61
C PHE A 134 9.78 4.29 4.89
N MET A 135 9.87 5.62 4.79
CA MET A 135 9.89 6.48 5.97
C MET A 135 8.65 6.29 6.86
N GLY A 136 7.47 6.17 6.25
CA GLY A 136 6.21 5.83 6.91
C GLY A 136 6.26 4.48 7.62
N LEU A 137 6.78 3.44 6.96
CA LEU A 137 6.95 2.10 7.53
C LEU A 137 7.84 2.13 8.78
N ILE A 138 9.01 2.77 8.73
CA ILE A 138 9.93 2.83 9.88
C ILE A 138 9.30 3.53 11.09
N MET A 139 8.57 4.64 10.86
CA MET A 139 7.84 5.27 11.94
C MET A 139 6.76 4.32 12.48
N PHE A 140 6.04 3.63 11.58
CA PHE A 140 5.00 2.68 11.95
C PHE A 140 5.55 1.54 12.82
N GLU A 141 6.65 0.89 12.43
CA GLU A 141 7.31 -0.15 13.22
C GLU A 141 7.72 0.36 14.61
N SER A 142 8.06 1.64 14.72
CA SER A 142 8.48 2.22 16.00
C SER A 142 7.34 2.45 16.99
N ILE A 143 6.10 2.66 16.55
CA ILE A 143 5.00 3.09 17.43
C ILE A 143 3.69 2.31 17.22
N GLY A 144 3.58 1.52 16.16
CA GLY A 144 2.34 0.89 15.70
C GLY A 144 1.81 -0.15 16.66
N LYS A 145 2.70 -0.90 17.31
CA LYS A 145 2.36 -1.93 18.31
C LYS A 145 1.65 -1.32 19.52
N ASP A 146 2.13 -0.17 19.97
CA ASP A 146 1.56 0.58 21.10
C ASP A 146 0.45 1.56 20.65
N SER A 147 0.17 1.63 19.34
CA SER A 147 -0.84 2.49 18.73
C SER A 147 -1.77 1.67 17.83
N PRO A 148 -2.67 0.85 18.41
CA PRO A 148 -3.59 0.00 17.65
C PRO A 148 -4.47 0.79 16.66
N GLU A 149 -4.78 2.04 16.99
CA GLU A 149 -5.56 2.96 16.18
C GLU A 149 -4.79 3.58 15.01
N LEU A 150 -3.47 3.42 14.94
CA LEU A 150 -2.66 3.95 13.84
C LEU A 150 -2.99 3.21 12.54
N GLU A 151 -3.56 3.94 11.59
CA GLU A 151 -3.97 3.42 10.28
C GLU A 151 -2.98 3.82 9.19
N THR A 152 -2.56 5.08 9.16
CA THR A 152 -1.83 5.67 8.02
C THR A 152 -0.80 6.71 8.45
N ILE A 153 0.39 6.63 7.86
CA ILE A 153 1.43 7.64 7.94
C ILE A 153 1.79 8.09 6.53
N THR A 154 1.68 9.39 6.27
CA THR A 154 2.07 10.00 5.01
C THR A 154 3.25 10.94 5.22
N PHE A 155 4.36 10.70 4.51
CA PHE A 155 5.44 11.68 4.39
C PHE A 155 5.32 12.42 3.05
N SER A 156 5.47 13.74 3.08
CA SER A 156 5.42 14.56 1.87
C SER A 156 6.36 15.76 1.96
N THR A 157 6.86 16.23 0.82
CA THR A 157 7.59 17.51 0.77
C THR A 157 6.62 18.66 1.02
N GLU A 158 7.09 19.79 1.56
CA GLU A 158 6.25 20.97 1.84
C GLU A 158 5.45 21.46 0.62
N ASN A 159 6.04 21.39 -0.57
CA ASN A 159 5.37 21.75 -1.82
C ASN A 159 4.45 20.63 -2.38
N ASN A 160 4.31 19.51 -1.68
CA ASN A 160 3.58 18.31 -2.09
C ASN A 160 4.01 17.71 -3.43
N LYS A 161 5.22 18.04 -3.91
CA LYS A 161 5.75 17.49 -5.16
C LYS A 161 5.94 15.97 -5.06
N TYR A 162 6.37 15.50 -3.91
CA TYR A 162 6.49 14.08 -3.61
C TYR A 162 5.75 13.74 -2.34
N SER A 163 5.12 12.57 -2.35
CA SER A 163 4.40 12.00 -1.22
C SER A 163 4.53 10.48 -1.27
N GLY A 164 4.60 9.86 -0.11
CA GLY A 164 4.54 8.42 0.07
C GLY A 164 3.76 8.10 1.34
N THR A 165 2.89 7.10 1.25
CA THR A 165 1.95 6.73 2.31
C THR A 165 2.11 5.27 2.64
N TYR A 166 2.30 4.98 3.92
CA TYR A 166 2.25 3.65 4.49
C TYR A 166 0.95 3.46 5.26
N THR A 167 0.29 2.32 5.05
CA THR A 167 -1.02 2.02 5.64
C THR A 167 -1.03 0.61 6.23
N ARG A 168 -1.64 0.45 7.41
CA ARG A 168 -1.91 -0.86 8.06
C ARG A 168 -2.93 -1.70 7.28
N ALA A 169 -3.80 -1.04 6.52
CA ALA A 169 -4.85 -1.62 5.68
C ALA A 169 -5.91 -2.43 6.45
N LEU A 170 -6.38 -1.89 7.59
CA LEU A 170 -7.54 -2.41 8.31
C LEU A 170 -8.81 -2.20 7.47
N THR A 171 -9.70 -3.20 7.46
CA THR A 171 -11.04 -3.09 6.87
C THR A 171 -12.11 -2.85 7.94
N GLY A 172 -11.74 -3.00 9.22
CA GLY A 172 -12.67 -2.95 10.34
C GLY A 172 -13.43 -4.27 10.52
N ALA A 173 -12.86 -5.38 10.06
CA ALA A 173 -13.43 -6.70 10.22
C ALA A 173 -13.60 -7.06 11.70
N ASP A 174 -14.73 -7.68 12.03
CA ASP A 174 -14.90 -8.36 13.31
C ASP A 174 -13.99 -9.60 13.32
N PRO A 175 -13.05 -9.77 14.27
CA PRO A 175 -12.15 -10.92 14.31
C PRO A 175 -12.88 -12.27 14.47
N GLU A 176 -14.10 -12.23 15.01
CA GLU A 176 -14.96 -13.41 15.15
C GLU A 176 -15.68 -13.76 13.84
N ASP A 177 -15.82 -12.80 12.91
CA ASP A 177 -16.28 -13.07 11.55
C ASP A 177 -15.11 -13.59 10.70
N ARG A 178 -15.06 -14.91 10.54
CA ARG A 178 -13.97 -15.59 9.83
C ARG A 178 -13.83 -15.15 8.37
N GLU A 179 -14.93 -14.81 7.69
CA GLU A 179 -14.90 -14.38 6.29
C GLU A 179 -14.33 -12.96 6.19
N ALA A 180 -14.85 -12.04 7.02
CA ALA A 180 -14.35 -10.68 7.06
C ALA A 180 -12.87 -10.61 7.49
N TRP A 181 -12.47 -11.42 8.48
CA TRP A 181 -11.09 -11.51 8.94
C TRP A 181 -10.16 -12.04 7.84
N ALA A 182 -10.55 -13.12 7.15
CA ALA A 182 -9.77 -13.67 6.02
C ALA A 182 -9.56 -12.62 4.93
N GLN A 183 -10.62 -11.88 4.61
CA GLN A 183 -10.59 -10.81 3.62
C GLN A 183 -9.68 -9.64 4.06
N GLU A 184 -9.71 -9.26 5.34
CA GLU A 184 -8.79 -8.25 5.88
C GLU A 184 -7.33 -8.71 5.72
N LYS A 185 -7.01 -9.96 6.05
CA LYS A 185 -5.65 -10.50 5.90
C LYS A 185 -5.19 -10.52 4.45
N TYR A 186 -6.08 -10.88 3.53
CA TYR A 186 -5.80 -10.77 2.09
C TYR A 186 -5.56 -9.33 1.64
N VAL A 187 -6.34 -8.36 2.13
CA VAL A 187 -6.14 -6.92 1.83
C VAL A 187 -4.81 -6.41 2.39
N GLN A 188 -4.43 -6.80 3.61
CA GLN A 188 -3.15 -6.48 4.22
C GLN A 188 -1.98 -7.02 3.38
N TRP A 189 -2.06 -8.28 2.96
CA TRP A 189 -1.09 -8.87 2.06
C TRP A 189 -1.01 -8.12 0.72
N LEU A 190 -2.14 -7.88 0.06
CA LEU A 190 -2.17 -7.20 -1.24
C LEU A 190 -1.62 -5.76 -1.15
N ASN A 191 -1.92 -5.06 -0.06
CA ASN A 191 -1.35 -3.74 0.21
C ASN A 191 0.17 -3.79 0.39
N SER A 192 0.70 -4.79 1.11
CA SER A 192 2.16 -5.01 1.21
C SER A 192 2.79 -5.35 -0.15
N MET A 193 2.09 -6.09 -1.01
CA MET A 193 2.52 -6.36 -2.38
C MET A 193 2.57 -5.07 -3.22
N ASN A 194 1.56 -4.20 -3.09
CA ASN A 194 1.57 -2.87 -3.71
C ASN A 194 2.79 -2.08 -3.26
N ASP A 195 3.04 -1.99 -1.95
CA ASP A 195 4.15 -1.20 -1.40
C ASP A 195 5.51 -1.63 -1.94
N THR A 196 5.65 -2.93 -2.25
CA THR A 196 6.89 -3.52 -2.79
C THR A 196 7.02 -3.33 -4.29
N TYR A 197 5.94 -3.55 -5.04
CA TYR A 197 6.01 -3.75 -6.48
C TYR A 197 5.40 -2.60 -7.30
N GLU A 198 4.72 -1.62 -6.71
CA GLU A 198 4.05 -0.53 -7.43
C GLU A 198 5.00 0.17 -8.42
N SER A 199 6.16 0.62 -7.96
CA SER A 199 7.13 1.33 -8.81
C SER A 199 7.78 0.43 -9.85
N PHE A 200 8.03 -0.83 -9.52
CA PHE A 200 8.51 -1.84 -10.47
C PHE A 200 7.48 -2.08 -11.59
N CYS A 201 6.22 -2.25 -11.20
CA CYS A 201 5.08 -2.51 -12.09
C CYS A 201 4.57 -1.26 -12.80
N LYS A 202 4.95 -0.07 -12.32
CA LYS A 202 4.45 1.23 -12.78
C LYS A 202 2.92 1.31 -12.75
N ALA A 203 2.32 0.65 -11.76
CA ALA A 203 0.88 0.54 -11.59
C ALA A 203 0.56 0.23 -10.12
N GLU A 204 -0.50 0.85 -9.61
CA GLU A 204 -1.05 0.54 -8.29
C GLU A 204 -1.69 -0.86 -8.31
N ILE A 205 -1.21 -1.74 -7.44
CA ILE A 205 -1.63 -3.14 -7.35
C ILE A 205 -2.84 -3.23 -6.41
N THR A 206 -4.02 -2.96 -6.97
CA THR A 206 -5.30 -3.05 -6.25
C THR A 206 -6.04 -4.37 -6.46
N SER A 207 -5.48 -5.27 -7.30
CA SER A 207 -6.05 -6.60 -7.56
C SER A 207 -5.00 -7.56 -8.10
N LEU A 208 -5.24 -8.87 -7.96
CA LEU A 208 -4.41 -9.91 -8.57
C LEU A 208 -4.32 -9.76 -10.09
N LYS A 209 -5.35 -9.23 -10.76
CA LYS A 209 -5.32 -8.99 -12.21
C LYS A 209 -4.21 -8.02 -12.60
N ILE A 210 -4.06 -6.92 -11.87
CA ILE A 210 -3.00 -5.93 -12.12
C ILE A 210 -1.64 -6.55 -11.80
N TYR A 211 -1.55 -7.23 -10.66
CA TYR A 211 -0.30 -7.89 -10.27
C TYR A 211 0.16 -8.92 -11.31
N ARG A 212 -0.76 -9.76 -11.80
CA ARG A 212 -0.52 -10.78 -12.84
C ARG A 212 -0.09 -10.18 -14.17
N GLN A 213 -0.56 -8.99 -14.53
CA GLN A 213 -0.11 -8.30 -15.75
C GLN A 213 1.35 -7.87 -15.66
N CYS A 214 1.81 -7.54 -14.45
CA CYS A 214 3.19 -7.15 -14.19
C CYS A 214 4.11 -8.36 -14.06
N ILE A 215 3.74 -9.34 -13.22
CA ILE A 215 4.57 -10.52 -12.89
C ILE A 215 3.76 -11.82 -13.14
N PRO A 216 3.53 -12.21 -14.41
CA PRO A 216 2.65 -13.34 -14.76
C PRO A 216 3.18 -14.71 -14.34
N SER A 217 4.46 -14.81 -13.98
CA SER A 217 5.08 -16.07 -13.53
C SER A 217 5.17 -16.18 -12.00
N ASP A 218 4.65 -15.21 -11.24
CA ASP A 218 4.65 -15.26 -9.78
C ASP A 218 3.41 -16.03 -9.28
N PRO A 219 3.56 -17.11 -8.48
CA PRO A 219 2.43 -17.88 -7.96
C PRO A 219 1.47 -17.06 -7.09
N HIS A 220 1.94 -15.98 -6.45
CA HIS A 220 1.09 -15.06 -5.68
C HIS A 220 -0.02 -14.43 -6.53
N ALA A 221 0.19 -14.26 -7.84
CA ALA A 221 -0.79 -13.68 -8.75
C ALA A 221 -1.96 -14.62 -9.07
N TYR A 222 -1.95 -15.83 -8.52
CA TYR A 222 -2.88 -16.93 -8.78
C TYR A 222 -3.54 -17.44 -7.48
N ILE A 223 -3.68 -16.57 -6.48
CA ILE A 223 -4.55 -16.87 -5.33
C ILE A 223 -6.00 -16.94 -5.83
N ASP A 224 -6.63 -18.10 -5.70
CA ASP A 224 -8.03 -18.35 -6.04
C ASP A 224 -8.93 -18.10 -4.83
N LYS A 225 -8.50 -18.61 -3.66
CA LYS A 225 -9.32 -18.61 -2.46
C LYS A 225 -8.49 -18.30 -1.23
N VAL A 226 -9.09 -17.53 -0.32
CA VAL A 226 -8.54 -17.23 1.00
C VAL A 226 -9.64 -17.46 2.03
N GLU A 227 -9.38 -18.35 2.98
CA GLU A 227 -10.34 -18.78 3.99
C GLU A 227 -9.70 -18.86 5.35
N SER A 228 -10.55 -18.93 6.37
CA SER A 228 -10.08 -18.94 7.74
C SER A 228 -10.77 -20.03 8.57
N PRO A 229 -10.15 -21.22 8.68
CA PRO A 229 -10.80 -22.40 9.26
C PRO A 229 -10.96 -22.33 10.79
N ALA A 230 -10.07 -21.63 11.48
CA ALA A 230 -10.07 -21.43 12.93
C ALA A 230 -9.38 -20.09 13.27
N PRO A 231 -9.69 -19.45 14.43
CA PRO A 231 -9.04 -18.23 14.91
C PRO A 231 -7.52 -18.24 14.70
N GLY A 232 -6.95 -17.14 14.19
CA GLY A 232 -5.52 -17.03 13.90
C GLY A 232 -5.02 -17.85 12.70
N GLU A 233 -5.85 -18.68 12.06
CA GLU A 233 -5.44 -19.52 10.93
C GLU A 233 -5.98 -19.01 9.59
N LEU A 234 -5.18 -19.12 8.54
CA LEU A 234 -5.57 -18.84 7.16
C LEU A 234 -5.21 -20.01 6.23
N VAL A 235 -6.10 -20.31 5.29
CA VAL A 235 -5.88 -21.27 4.20
C VAL A 235 -5.98 -20.52 2.87
N VAL A 236 -4.95 -20.66 2.05
CA VAL A 236 -4.87 -20.04 0.73
C VAL A 236 -4.77 -21.12 -0.33
N THR A 237 -5.65 -21.07 -1.31
CA THR A 237 -5.63 -21.98 -2.46
C THR A 237 -5.13 -21.23 -3.69
N LEU A 238 -4.17 -21.83 -4.40
CA LEU A 238 -3.65 -21.31 -5.65
C LEU A 238 -4.28 -22.02 -6.85
N GLU A 239 -4.72 -21.26 -7.84
CA GLU A 239 -5.05 -21.78 -9.16
C GLU A 239 -3.78 -22.11 -9.96
N ASP A 240 -3.90 -23.11 -10.83
CA ASP A 240 -2.86 -23.44 -11.80
C ASP A 240 -2.61 -22.26 -12.75
N GLY A 241 -1.34 -22.04 -13.11
CA GLY A 241 -0.97 -20.93 -13.99
C GLY A 241 0.42 -21.07 -14.62
N PRO A 242 0.86 -20.04 -15.38
CA PRO A 242 2.19 -19.96 -15.99
C PRO A 242 3.37 -20.11 -15.01
N TRP A 243 3.13 -19.91 -13.71
CA TRP A 243 4.12 -20.17 -12.66
C TRP A 243 4.47 -21.66 -12.50
N MET A 244 3.60 -22.57 -12.96
CA MET A 244 3.82 -24.02 -12.85
C MET A 244 4.98 -24.52 -13.70
N ASP A 245 5.20 -23.86 -14.84
CA ASP A 245 6.33 -24.11 -15.74
C ASP A 245 7.59 -23.33 -15.30
N GLY A 246 7.58 -22.85 -14.04
CA GLY A 246 8.40 -21.75 -13.56
C GLY A 246 9.80 -22.09 -13.02
N THR A 247 10.50 -20.99 -12.76
CA THR A 247 11.94 -20.80 -12.46
C THR A 247 12.37 -21.06 -11.01
N TYR A 248 11.44 -21.40 -10.10
CA TYR A 248 11.73 -21.50 -8.67
C TYR A 248 12.05 -22.95 -8.28
N ASP A 249 13.18 -23.16 -7.59
CA ASP A 249 13.62 -24.47 -7.09
C ASP A 249 12.82 -24.96 -5.86
N LEU A 250 11.92 -24.14 -5.33
CA LEU A 250 11.06 -24.44 -4.17
C LEU A 250 9.62 -24.70 -4.62
N PRO A 251 8.86 -25.54 -3.89
CA PRO A 251 7.42 -25.65 -4.09
C PRO A 251 6.76 -24.26 -3.97
N ALA A 252 5.82 -23.96 -4.87
CA ALA A 252 5.21 -22.64 -4.95
C ALA A 252 4.45 -22.30 -3.66
N SER A 253 3.84 -23.31 -3.04
CA SER A 253 3.15 -23.16 -1.76
C SER A 253 4.05 -22.62 -0.65
N GLY A 254 5.31 -23.07 -0.57
CA GLY A 254 6.27 -22.63 0.44
C GLY A 254 6.77 -21.21 0.24
N PHE A 255 7.00 -20.83 -1.01
CA PHE A 255 7.33 -19.44 -1.35
C PHE A 255 6.18 -18.48 -1.01
N VAL A 256 4.95 -18.86 -1.35
CA VAL A 256 3.76 -18.04 -1.04
C VAL A 256 3.50 -18.01 0.47
N SER A 257 3.59 -19.14 1.18
CA SER A 257 3.30 -19.19 2.61
C SER A 257 4.26 -18.33 3.42
N SER A 258 5.57 -18.48 3.19
CA SER A 258 6.59 -17.71 3.90
C SER A 258 6.46 -16.20 3.65
N ASN A 259 6.29 -15.80 2.39
CA ASN A 259 6.15 -14.39 2.06
C ASN A 259 4.87 -13.76 2.62
N MET A 260 3.74 -14.44 2.44
CA MET A 260 2.45 -13.94 2.88
C MET A 260 2.33 -13.89 4.42
N MET A 261 2.90 -14.86 5.13
CA MET A 261 2.98 -14.85 6.60
C MET A 261 3.67 -13.59 7.13
N ILE A 262 4.86 -13.28 6.59
CA ILE A 262 5.64 -12.09 6.99
C ILE A 262 4.85 -10.82 6.71
N ARG A 263 4.39 -10.65 5.46
CA ARG A 263 3.73 -9.41 5.01
C ARG A 263 2.46 -9.08 5.77
N ILE A 264 1.65 -10.08 6.10
CA ILE A 264 0.41 -9.87 6.86
C ILE A 264 0.75 -9.43 8.28
N ASN A 265 1.71 -10.09 8.92
CA ASN A 265 2.07 -9.78 10.30
C ASN A 265 2.81 -8.44 10.44
N GLU A 266 3.63 -8.04 9.47
CA GLU A 266 4.24 -6.70 9.41
C GLU A 266 3.17 -5.60 9.36
N LYS A 267 2.10 -5.80 8.58
CA LYS A 267 0.98 -4.85 8.52
C LYS A 267 0.22 -4.82 9.84
N ASN A 268 -0.11 -6.00 10.36
CA ASN A 268 -0.94 -6.14 11.55
C ASN A 268 -0.23 -5.73 12.85
N ASP A 269 1.10 -5.82 12.92
CA ASP A 269 1.95 -5.36 14.03
C ASP A 269 1.44 -5.82 15.42
N GLY A 270 1.14 -7.11 15.50
CA GLY A 270 0.77 -7.79 16.75
C GLY A 270 -0.69 -7.63 17.22
N LEU A 271 -1.56 -6.89 16.52
CA LEU A 271 -2.96 -6.71 16.97
C LEU A 271 -3.79 -7.98 16.86
N GLN A 272 -3.78 -8.61 15.69
CA GLN A 272 -4.47 -9.87 15.40
C GLN A 272 -3.56 -10.74 14.52
N PRO A 273 -2.50 -11.33 15.11
CA PRO A 273 -1.48 -12.03 14.33
C PRO A 273 -2.11 -13.17 13.53
N LEU A 274 -1.60 -13.34 12.31
CA LEU A 274 -1.76 -14.58 11.58
C LEU A 274 -0.80 -15.58 12.22
N GLU A 275 -1.32 -16.56 12.94
CA GLU A 275 -0.55 -17.55 13.69
C GLU A 275 -0.14 -18.73 12.81
N LYS A 276 -1.00 -19.09 11.84
CA LYS A 276 -0.77 -20.23 10.97
C LYS A 276 -1.32 -19.98 9.57
N LEU A 277 -0.50 -20.28 8.57
CA LEU A 277 -0.87 -20.16 7.16
C LEU A 277 -0.64 -21.49 6.45
N THR A 278 -1.72 -22.05 5.90
CA THR A 278 -1.63 -23.18 4.99
C THR A 278 -1.81 -22.68 3.56
N VAL A 279 -0.89 -23.01 2.66
CA VAL A 279 -1.03 -22.75 1.23
C VAL A 279 -1.11 -24.07 0.49
N THR A 280 -2.12 -24.23 -0.35
CA THR A 280 -2.32 -25.42 -1.18
C THR A 280 -2.36 -25.04 -2.66
N ALA A 281 -1.64 -25.79 -3.49
CA ALA A 281 -1.63 -25.66 -4.93
C ALA A 281 -1.77 -27.03 -5.60
N ARG A 282 -2.08 -27.06 -6.91
CA ARG A 282 -2.22 -28.28 -7.72
C ARG A 282 -3.16 -29.32 -7.09
N GLY A 283 -4.32 -28.87 -6.63
CA GLY A 283 -5.30 -29.74 -5.98
C GLY A 283 -4.81 -30.39 -4.67
N GLY A 284 -3.80 -29.81 -4.02
CA GLY A 284 -3.24 -30.28 -2.74
C GLY A 284 -1.94 -31.08 -2.86
N GLU A 285 -1.44 -31.35 -4.07
CA GLU A 285 -0.15 -32.04 -4.27
C GLU A 285 1.04 -31.19 -3.79
N ASP A 286 0.91 -29.87 -3.86
CA ASP A 286 1.89 -28.91 -3.33
C ASP A 286 1.24 -28.17 -2.16
N THR A 287 1.63 -28.54 -0.93
CA THR A 287 1.09 -27.95 0.30
C THR A 287 2.22 -27.53 1.23
N SER A 288 2.11 -26.31 1.75
CA SER A 288 2.99 -25.76 2.78
C SER A 288 2.18 -25.30 3.98
N VAL A 289 2.77 -25.44 5.17
CA VAL A 289 2.25 -24.90 6.43
C VAL A 289 3.34 -24.06 7.06
N GLU A 290 3.04 -22.78 7.27
CA GLU A 290 3.89 -21.84 7.96
C GLU A 290 3.25 -21.52 9.32
N GLU A 291 4.05 -21.54 10.39
CA GLU A 291 3.63 -21.11 11.73
C GLU A 291 4.40 -19.83 12.08
N TYR A 292 3.70 -18.88 12.69
CA TYR A 292 4.29 -17.61 13.08
C TYR A 292 5.18 -17.80 14.30
N ASP A 293 6.46 -17.44 14.15
CA ASP A 293 7.42 -17.40 15.24
C ASP A 293 7.72 -15.94 15.60
N GLU A 294 7.17 -15.48 16.72
CA GLU A 294 7.42 -14.13 17.25
C GLU A 294 8.92 -13.85 17.51
N SER A 295 9.75 -14.88 17.68
CA SER A 295 11.17 -14.71 17.99
C SER A 295 12.03 -14.22 16.82
N ILE A 296 11.48 -14.21 15.60
CA ILE A 296 12.18 -13.78 14.38
C ILE A 296 12.08 -12.25 14.16
N ASN A 297 11.14 -11.57 14.82
CA ASN A 297 10.85 -10.15 14.63
C ASN A 297 11.22 -9.25 15.84
N GLY A 298 12.11 -9.73 16.73
CA GLY A 298 12.54 -9.03 17.95
C GLY A 298 13.95 -8.45 17.90
#